data_AF-A0A9W6S1G8-F1
#
_entry.id   AF-A0A9W6S1G8-F1
#
_cell.length_a   1.000
_cell.length_b   1.000
_cell.length_c   1.000
_cell.angle_alpha   90.00
_cell.angle_beta   90.00
_cell.angle_gamma   90.00
#
_symmetry.space_group_name_H-M   'P 1'
#
loop_
_entity.id
_entity.type
_entity.pdbx_description
1 polymer ?
#
loop_
_entity_poly.entity_id
_entity_poly.type
_entity_poly.pdbx_seq_one_letter_code
_entity_poly.pdbx_strand_id
1 'polypeptide(L)' 'MMRKTLVSLALAAGVAGGALATAGSASAATFVPGGVYPSVQACSDAGNAGFPQGRWVGFYCQSLGYGQYELWVQPTY' A
#
# COMPACT_ATOMS: atom_id res chain seq x y z
N MET A 1 41.27 -11.68 3.06
CA MET A 1 40.69 -10.35 3.38
C MET A 1 40.33 -9.65 2.08
N MET A 2 39.06 -9.70 1.66
CA MET A 2 38.56 -8.90 0.55
C MET A 2 37.45 -7.98 1.10
N ARG A 3 37.76 -6.69 1.13
CA ARG A 3 36.93 -5.62 1.69
C ARG A 3 35.85 -5.24 0.67
N LYS A 4 34.62 -5.63 0.96
CA LYS A 4 33.42 -4.78 1.09
C LYS A 4 33.52 -3.38 0.43
N THR A 5 32.87 -3.20 -0.73
CA THR A 5 32.27 -1.92 -1.16
C THR A 5 31.42 -2.10 -2.42
N LEU A 6 30.40 -1.23 -2.59
CA LEU A 6 29.33 -1.20 -3.61
C LEU A 6 28.11 -2.06 -3.21
N VAL A 7 27.20 -1.65 -2.33
CA VAL A 7 26.42 -0.39 -2.20
C VAL A 7 25.60 -0.06 -3.46
N SER A 8 24.30 -0.37 -3.34
CA SER A 8 23.14 0.35 -3.90
C SER A 8 22.78 0.16 -5.38
N LEU A 9 22.16 -0.97 -5.74
CA LEU A 9 21.23 -1.05 -6.89
C LEU A 9 20.34 -2.31 -6.76
N ALA A 10 19.31 -2.30 -5.89
CA ALA A 10 18.18 -3.24 -5.96
C ALA A 10 17.07 -2.87 -4.95
N LEU A 11 16.47 -1.69 -5.07
CA LEU A 11 15.27 -1.30 -4.30
C LEU A 11 14.11 -0.95 -5.24
N ALA A 12 13.96 -1.72 -6.32
CA ALA A 12 12.88 -1.52 -7.29
C ALA A 12 12.58 -2.82 -8.07
N ALA A 13 12.34 -3.94 -7.38
CA ALA A 13 11.78 -5.12 -8.03
C ALA A 13 11.08 -6.03 -7.00
N GLY A 14 9.76 -6.07 -7.06
CA GLY A 14 8.97 -7.23 -6.67
C GLY A 14 8.74 -7.45 -5.17
N VAL A 15 7.70 -6.83 -4.63
CA VAL A 15 6.83 -7.53 -3.67
C VAL A 15 5.43 -7.54 -4.26
N ALA A 16 5.29 -8.29 -5.35
CA ALA A 16 4.01 -8.87 -5.70
C ALA A 16 3.87 -10.16 -4.87
N GLY A 17 2.82 -10.25 -4.08
CA GLY A 17 2.39 -11.51 -3.47
C GLY A 17 2.35 -11.52 -1.95
N GLY A 18 1.13 -11.40 -1.42
CA GLY A 18 0.77 -12.01 -0.13
C GLY A 18 0.65 -11.05 1.04
N ALA A 19 -0.58 -10.60 1.31
CA ALA A 19 -1.07 -10.44 2.67
C ALA A 19 -2.59 -10.54 2.65
N LEU A 20 -3.08 -11.52 3.39
CA LEU A 20 -4.47 -11.93 3.53
C LEU A 20 -5.22 -10.97 4.46
N ALA A 21 -6.40 -10.57 4.01
CA ALA A 21 -7.58 -10.14 4.77
C ALA A 21 -7.43 -9.92 6.29
N THR A 22 -7.51 -8.66 6.72
CA THR A 22 -8.17 -8.30 7.98
C THR A 22 -9.06 -7.08 7.79
N ALA A 23 -10.29 -7.36 7.37
CA ALA A 23 -11.39 -6.40 7.34
C ALA A 23 -11.64 -5.84 8.75
N GLY A 24 -11.65 -4.51 8.88
CA GLY A 24 -11.82 -3.86 10.18
C GLY A 24 -12.16 -2.38 10.10
N SER A 25 -13.38 -2.09 9.63
CA SER A 25 -14.20 -0.92 10.01
C SER A 25 -13.72 0.49 9.62
N ALA A 26 -14.27 1.05 8.53
CA ALA A 26 -15.00 2.33 8.55
C ALA A 26 -15.52 2.77 7.15
N SER A 27 -16.82 2.55 6.95
CA SER A 27 -17.82 3.49 6.38
C SER A 27 -17.77 4.00 4.92
N ALA A 28 -18.87 3.68 4.23
CA ALA A 28 -19.59 4.41 3.18
C ALA A 28 -18.97 4.47 1.78
N ALA A 29 -19.60 3.72 0.86
CA ALA A 29 -19.08 3.18 -0.41
C ALA A 29 -18.20 1.95 -0.19
N THR A 30 -18.33 0.95 -1.06
CA THR A 30 -17.71 -0.36 -0.90
C THR A 30 -16.18 -0.23 -1.05
N PHE A 31 -15.50 0.20 0.01
CA PHE A 31 -14.04 0.24 0.02
C PHE A 31 -13.52 -1.19 -0.08
N VAL A 32 -12.64 -1.42 -1.05
CA VAL A 32 -11.99 -2.71 -1.30
C VAL A 32 -10.51 -2.61 -0.95
N PRO A 33 -9.88 -3.71 -0.49
CA PRO A 33 -8.46 -3.71 -0.16
C PRO A 33 -7.62 -3.53 -1.43
N GLY A 34 -6.69 -2.57 -1.40
CA GLY A 34 -5.78 -2.21 -2.49
C GLY A 34 -4.33 -2.66 -2.29
N GLY A 35 -3.97 -3.16 -1.10
CA GLY A 35 -2.64 -3.71 -0.78
C GLY A 35 -2.12 -3.29 0.60
N VAL A 36 -1.03 -3.94 1.06
CA VAL A 36 -0.37 -3.65 2.35
C VAL A 36 0.99 -3.01 2.12
N TYR A 37 1.30 -1.97 2.90
CA TYR A 37 2.46 -1.11 2.76
C TYR A 37 3.25 -1.01 4.08
N PRO A 38 4.59 -0.83 4.02
CA PRO A 38 5.47 -0.82 5.20
C PRO A 38 5.46 0.51 5.97
N SER A 39 4.66 1.49 5.55
CA SER A 39 4.50 2.78 6.23
C SER A 39 3.21 3.45 5.79
N VAL A 40 2.71 4.37 6.62
CA VAL A 40 1.54 5.21 6.28
C VAL A 40 1.82 6.04 5.04
N GLN A 41 3.05 6.54 4.89
CA GLN A 41 3.46 7.34 3.74
C GLN A 41 3.36 6.54 2.44
N ALA A 42 3.87 5.30 2.41
CA ALA A 42 3.78 4.43 1.24
C ALA A 42 2.34 4.07 0.89
N CYS A 43 1.49 3.87 1.91
CA CYS A 43 0.05 3.67 1.69
C CYS A 43 -0.62 4.92 1.09
N SER A 44 -0.33 6.11 1.62
CA SER A 44 -0.86 7.37 1.10
C SER A 44 -0.38 7.68 -0.31
N ASP A 45 0.89 7.43 -0.62
CA ASP A 45 1.45 7.62 -1.97
C ASP A 45 0.76 6.68 -2.98
N ALA A 46 0.55 5.42 -2.60
CA ALA A 46 -0.18 4.47 -3.42
C ALA A 46 -1.64 4.88 -3.65
N GLY A 47 -2.34 5.30 -2.59
CA GLY A 47 -3.70 5.85 -2.67
C GLY A 47 -3.78 7.08 -3.59
N ASN A 48 -2.85 8.03 -3.44
CA ASN A 48 -2.81 9.22 -4.27
C ASN A 48 -2.50 8.91 -5.74
N ALA A 49 -1.72 7.87 -6.02
CA ALA A 49 -1.39 7.47 -7.39
C ALA A 49 -2.60 6.95 -8.19
N GLY A 50 -3.61 6.37 -7.54
CA GLY A 50 -4.80 5.84 -8.24
C GLY A 50 -5.89 6.87 -8.52
N PHE A 51 -5.91 8.01 -7.81
CA PHE A 51 -6.82 9.12 -8.09
C PHE A 51 -6.69 9.68 -9.53
N PRO A 52 -5.50 10.11 -9.99
CA PRO A 52 -5.34 10.65 -11.35
C PRO A 52 -5.53 9.59 -12.43
N GLN A 53 -5.43 8.30 -12.07
CA GLN A 53 -5.68 7.17 -12.97
C GLN A 53 -7.16 6.80 -13.06
N GLY A 54 -8.03 7.46 -12.29
CA GLY A 54 -9.45 7.12 -12.23
C GLY A 54 -9.69 5.70 -11.71
N ARG A 55 -8.82 5.18 -10.85
CA ARG A 55 -8.98 3.83 -10.27
C ARG A 55 -9.91 3.83 -9.06
N TRP A 56 -9.99 4.97 -8.36
CA TRP A 56 -10.86 5.16 -7.20
C TRP A 56 -11.16 6.65 -6.95
N VAL A 57 -12.28 6.92 -6.28
CA VAL A 57 -12.73 8.27 -5.86
C VAL A 57 -12.38 8.60 -4.40
N GLY A 58 -11.84 7.64 -3.68
CA GLY A 58 -11.51 7.77 -2.26
C GLY A 58 -10.55 6.68 -1.85
N PHE A 59 -9.71 6.96 -0.85
CA PHE A 59 -8.93 5.92 -0.17
C PHE A 59 -8.69 6.30 1.29
N TYR A 60 -8.38 5.29 2.09
CA TYR A 60 -7.81 5.47 3.42
C TYR A 60 -6.75 4.40 3.72
N CYS A 61 -5.94 4.67 4.73
CA CYS A 61 -4.88 3.76 5.19
C CYS A 61 -5.24 3.25 6.59
N GLN A 62 -5.51 1.95 6.69
CA GLN A 62 -5.81 1.29 7.94
C GLN A 62 -4.50 0.73 8.54
N SER A 63 -4.17 1.09 9.78
CA SER A 63 -3.02 0.48 10.47
C SER A 63 -3.30 -0.99 10.80
N LEU A 64 -2.38 -1.87 10.44
CA LEU A 64 -2.42 -3.30 10.81
C LEU A 64 -1.54 -3.61 12.03
N GLY A 65 -0.81 -2.61 12.55
CA GLY A 65 0.23 -2.81 13.57
C GLY A 65 1.59 -3.15 12.96
N TYR A 66 2.63 -3.22 13.82
CA TYR A 66 4.02 -3.52 13.40
C TYR A 66 4.58 -2.62 12.29
N GLY A 67 4.08 -1.38 12.20
CA GLY A 67 4.46 -0.43 11.15
C GLY A 67 3.82 -0.70 9.78
N GLN A 68 2.87 -1.63 9.67
CA GLN A 68 2.19 -1.95 8.42
C GLN A 68 0.84 -1.25 8.28
N TYR A 69 0.49 -0.91 7.06
CA TYR A 69 -0.75 -0.19 6.71
C TYR A 69 -1.41 -0.84 5.49
N GLU A 70 -2.70 -1.14 5.59
CA GLU A 70 -3.53 -1.60 4.48
C GLU A 70 -4.21 -0.42 3.79
N LEU A 71 -4.06 -0.35 2.48
CA LEU A 71 -4.79 0.59 1.65
C LEU A 71 -6.18 0.07 1.37
N TRP A 72 -7.18 0.91 1.60
CA TRP A 72 -8.57 0.67 1.27
C TRP A 72 -9.04 1.73 0.28
N VAL A 73 -9.58 1.31 -0.87
CA VAL A 73 -9.92 2.21 -1.98
C VAL A 73 -11.39 2.10 -2.34
N GLN A 74 -12.01 3.22 -2.71
CA GLN A 74 -13.38 3.29 -3.19
C GLN A 74 -13.38 3.32 -4.72
N PRO A 75 -13.64 2.22 -5.41
CA PRO A 75 -13.57 2.16 -6.87
C PRO A 75 -14.59 3.11 -7.53
N THR A 76 -14.21 3.64 -8.69
CA THR A 76 -15.12 4.28 -9.65
C THR A 76 -15.79 3.17 -10.46
N TYR A 77 -17.12 3.04 -10.38
CA TYR A 77 -17.90 2.15 -11.27
C TYR A 77 -18.24 2.84 -12.58
#